data_AF-A0A927UZR0-F1
#
_entry.id   AF-A0A927UZR0-F1
#
_cell.length_a   1.000
_cell.length_b   1.000
_cell.length_c   1.000
_cell.angle_alpha   90.00
_cell.angle_beta   90.00
_cell.angle_gamma   90.00
#
_symmetry.space_group_name_H-M   'P 1'
#
loop_
_entity.id
_entity.type
_entity.pdbx_description
1 polymer ?
#
loop_
_entity_poly.entity_id
_entity_poly.type
_entity_poly.pdbx_seq_one_letter_code
_entity_poly.pdbx_strand_id
1 'polypeptide(L)'
;MEISKNDFFVHYLVPFFTTADWILFQPKGRYKWTDPLKWIAFPLIYITVVMFVNKYTEDYPYFFMNVRTYGLNTFFSIIVVLGILCLIIGYGIVALDKLLKLRSR
;
A
#
# COMPACT_ATOMS: atom_id res chain seq x y z
N MET A 1 -11.47 -17.64 13.78
CA MET A 1 -10.46 -17.54 12.72
C MET A 1 -9.13 -17.38 13.40
N GLU A 2 -8.31 -18.42 13.39
CA GLU A 2 -6.99 -18.42 14.03
C GLU A 2 -6.02 -17.65 13.11
N ILE A 3 -5.45 -16.55 13.58
CA ILE A 3 -4.48 -15.78 12.79
C ILE A 3 -3.19 -16.61 12.74
N SER A 4 -2.74 -16.97 11.54
CA SER A 4 -1.46 -17.66 11.37
C SER A 4 -0.33 -16.82 11.95
N LYS A 5 0.68 -17.44 12.57
CA LYS A 5 1.84 -16.71 13.11
C LYS A 5 2.44 -15.77 12.06
N ASN A 6 2.61 -16.26 10.83
CA ASN A 6 3.14 -15.45 9.73
C ASN A 6 2.25 -14.24 9.44
N ASP A 7 0.94 -14.46 9.37
CA ASP A 7 -0.06 -13.41 9.11
C ASP A 7 -0.03 -12.32 10.19
N PHE A 8 0.06 -12.72 11.46
CA PHE A 8 0.21 -11.81 12.59
C PHE A 8 1.43 -10.89 12.43
N PHE A 9 2.60 -11.46 12.08
CA PHE A 9 3.81 -10.67 11.91
C PHE A 9 3.70 -9.69 10.74
N VAL A 10 3.28 -10.16 9.55
CA VAL A 10 3.35 -9.33 8.34
C VAL A 10 2.18 -8.34 8.20
N HIS A 11 0.99 -8.67 8.69
CA HIS A 11 -0.19 -7.83 8.53
C HIS A 11 -0.52 -6.95 9.74
N TYR A 12 0.06 -7.24 10.92
CA TYR A 12 -0.21 -6.46 12.13
C TYR A 12 1.07 -5.88 12.72
N LEU A 13 2.05 -6.74 13.03
CA LEU A 13 3.20 -6.33 13.83
C LEU A 13 4.15 -5.41 13.06
N VAL A 14 4.49 -5.77 11.81
CA VAL A 14 5.38 -4.98 10.95
C VAL A 14 4.81 -3.58 10.64
N PRO A 15 3.54 -3.43 10.19
CA PRO A 15 2.96 -2.10 9.97
C PRO A 15 2.92 -1.24 11.23
N PHE A 16 2.60 -1.84 12.38
CA PHE A 16 2.55 -1.14 13.65
C PHE A 16 3.93 -0.60 14.04
N PHE A 17 4.96 -1.45 14.08
CA PHE A 17 6.30 -1.02 14.47
C PHE A 17 6.96 -0.11 13.45
N THR A 18 6.69 -0.29 12.15
CA THR A 18 7.18 0.64 11.12
C THR A 18 6.61 2.04 11.33
N THR A 19 5.32 2.13 11.65
CA THR A 19 4.66 3.40 11.94
C THR A 19 5.17 4.01 13.24
N ALA A 20 5.33 3.20 14.29
CA ALA A 20 5.88 3.65 15.57
C ALA A 20 7.32 4.16 15.43
N ASP A 21 8.18 3.43 14.71
CA ASP A 21 9.56 3.85 14.43
C ASP A 21 9.59 5.20 13.70
N TRP A 22 8.78 5.33 12.65
CA TRP A 22 8.68 6.59 11.92
C TRP A 22 8.23 7.74 12.81
N ILE A 23 7.24 7.54 13.67
CA ILE A 23 6.74 8.59 14.58
C ILE A 23 7.77 8.95 15.66
N LEU A 24 8.43 7.96 16.27
CA LEU A 24 9.27 8.16 17.45
C LEU A 24 10.71 8.55 17.11
N PHE A 25 11.31 7.96 16.08
CA PHE A 25 12.76 8.02 15.88
C PHE A 25 13.18 8.73 14.58
N GLN A 26 12.35 8.71 13.54
CA GLN A 26 12.74 9.29 12.25
C GLN A 26 12.64 10.83 12.22
N PRO A 27 13.56 11.54 11.54
CA PRO A 27 13.48 12.99 11.38
C PRO A 27 12.26 13.41 10.55
N LYS A 28 11.48 14.37 11.07
CA LYS A 28 10.19 14.80 10.48
C LYS A 28 10.34 15.88 9.41
N GLY A 29 9.37 15.91 8.50
CA GLY A 29 9.24 16.89 7.44
C GLY A 29 10.21 16.70 6.27
N ARG A 30 10.66 15.46 6.05
CA ARG A 30 11.51 15.06 4.92
C ARG A 30 10.71 14.65 3.70
N TYR A 31 9.46 14.22 3.86
CA TYR A 31 8.65 13.79 2.73
C TYR A 31 8.21 14.97 1.86
N LYS A 32 8.29 14.77 0.55
CA LYS A 32 7.80 15.69 -0.48
C LYS A 32 6.36 15.35 -0.80
N TRP A 33 5.58 16.37 -1.17
CA TRP A 33 4.19 16.17 -1.64
C TRP A 33 4.10 15.30 -2.90
N THR A 34 5.20 15.13 -3.65
CA THR A 34 5.26 14.24 -4.81
C THR A 34 5.59 12.80 -4.46
N ASP A 35 5.97 12.48 -3.22
CA ASP A 35 6.37 11.12 -2.84
C ASP A 35 5.21 10.12 -2.84
N PRO A 36 3.97 10.44 -2.40
CA PRO A 36 2.83 9.52 -2.51
C PRO A 36 2.56 9.04 -3.94
N LEU A 37 2.79 9.89 -4.95
CA LEU A 37 2.67 9.51 -6.36
C LEU A 37 3.72 8.45 -6.76
N LYS A 38 4.93 8.53 -6.20
CA LYS A 38 5.97 7.53 -6.42
C LYS A 38 5.68 6.24 -5.66
N TRP A 39 5.06 6.32 -4.48
CA TRP A 39 4.72 5.15 -3.67
C TRP A 39 3.72 4.23 -4.37
N ILE A 40 2.85 4.77 -5.23
CA ILE A 40 1.98 3.97 -6.11
C ILE A 40 2.76 3.04 -7.04
N ALA A 41 4.02 3.36 -7.38
CA ALA A 41 4.79 2.50 -8.28
C ALA A 41 4.91 1.07 -7.74
N PHE A 42 5.03 0.88 -6.42
CA PHE A 42 5.13 -0.44 -5.81
C PHE A 42 3.91 -1.34 -6.10
N PRO A 43 2.66 -0.96 -5.74
CA PRO A 43 1.50 -1.79 -6.06
C PRO A 43 1.29 -1.94 -7.57
N LEU A 44 1.58 -0.92 -8.40
CA LEU A 44 1.45 -1.06 -9.86
C LEU A 44 2.43 -2.08 -10.45
N ILE A 45 3.68 -2.07 -10.00
CA ILE A 45 4.69 -3.06 -10.39
C ILE A 45 4.23 -4.45 -9.93
N TYR A 46 3.78 -4.58 -8.68
CA TYR A 46 3.29 -5.86 -8.16
C TYR A 46 2.11 -6.41 -8.97
N ILE A 47 1.09 -5.59 -9.24
CA ILE A 47 -0.06 -5.99 -10.08
C ILE A 47 0.42 -6.46 -11.44
N THR A 48 1.36 -5.74 -12.06
CA THR A 48 1.89 -6.09 -13.38
C THR A 48 2.60 -7.45 -13.36
N VAL A 49 3.44 -7.69 -12.35
CA VAL A 49 4.14 -8.97 -12.15
C VAL A 49 3.15 -10.10 -11.94
N VAL A 50 2.17 -9.94 -11.05
CA VAL A 50 1.16 -10.96 -10.75
C VAL A 50 0.33 -11.29 -11.98
N MET A 51 -0.12 -10.28 -12.74
CA MET A 51 -0.88 -10.50 -13.97
C MET A 51 -0.05 -11.22 -15.04
N PHE A 52 1.26 -11.00 -15.09
CA PHE A 52 2.16 -11.69 -16.00
C PHE A 52 2.38 -13.16 -15.60
N VAL A 53 2.69 -13.41 -14.32
CA VAL A 53 2.96 -14.76 -13.80
C VAL A 53 1.71 -15.63 -13.86
N ASN A 54 0.55 -15.08 -13.49
CA ASN A 54 -0.70 -15.84 -13.40
C ASN A 54 -1.32 -16.20 -14.74
N LYS A 55 -0.76 -15.68 -15.84
CA LYS A 55 -1.05 -16.21 -17.18
C LYS A 55 -0.69 -17.70 -17.30
N TYR A 56 0.22 -18.19 -16.46
CA TYR A 56 0.75 -19.56 -16.51
C TYR A 56 0.28 -20.45 -15.35
N THR A 57 -0.09 -19.88 -14.20
CA THR A 57 -0.46 -20.63 -13.00
C THR A 57 -1.96 -20.62 -12.69
N GLU A 58 -2.72 -19.65 -13.22
CA GLU A 58 -4.14 -19.38 -12.88
C GLU A 58 -4.42 -19.07 -11.39
N ASP A 59 -3.39 -18.93 -10.56
CA ASP A 59 -3.49 -18.68 -9.12
C ASP A 59 -3.39 -17.19 -8.78
N TYR A 60 -4.54 -16.54 -8.55
CA TYR A 60 -4.59 -15.11 -8.20
C TYR A 60 -4.51 -14.88 -6.68
N PRO A 61 -3.54 -14.06 -6.19
CA PRO A 61 -3.44 -13.70 -4.77
C PRO A 61 -4.69 -12.99 -4.24
N TYR A 62 -5.39 -12.27 -5.12
CA TYR A 62 -6.63 -11.57 -4.79
C TYR A 62 -7.70 -11.87 -5.83
N PHE A 63 -8.93 -12.10 -5.38
CA PHE A 63 -10.05 -12.50 -6.23
C PHE A 63 -10.27 -11.53 -7.41
N PHE A 64 -10.16 -10.22 -7.18
CA PHE A 64 -10.40 -9.19 -8.20
C PHE A 64 -9.38 -9.20 -9.33
N MET A 65 -8.22 -9.85 -9.14
CA MET A 65 -7.21 -10.00 -10.19
C MET A 65 -7.59 -11.08 -11.21
N ASN A 66 -8.57 -11.94 -10.89
CA ASN A 66 -9.10 -12.90 -11.85
C ASN A 66 -10.02 -12.19 -12.86
N VAL A 67 -9.42 -11.66 -13.91
CA VAL A 67 -10.13 -10.96 -14.99
C VAL A 67 -11.02 -11.89 -15.83
N ARG A 68 -10.78 -13.20 -15.83
CA ARG A 68 -11.65 -14.17 -16.53
C ARG A 68 -12.99 -14.32 -15.82
N THR A 69 -12.98 -14.33 -14.49
CA THR A 69 -14.18 -14.48 -13.67
C THR A 69 -14.91 -13.16 -13.48
N TYR A 70 -14.20 -12.06 -13.20
CA TYR A 70 -14.81 -10.79 -12.80
C TYR A 70 -14.80 -9.71 -13.90
N GLY A 71 -14.10 -9.94 -15.01
CA GLY A 71 -14.00 -9.02 -16.13
C GLY A 71 -13.03 -7.85 -15.89
N LEU A 72 -12.62 -7.20 -17.00
CA LEU A 72 -11.70 -6.07 -16.97
C LEU A 72 -12.28 -4.84 -16.25
N ASN A 73 -13.57 -4.57 -16.40
CA ASN A 73 -14.22 -3.42 -15.77
C ASN A 73 -14.10 -3.48 -14.24
N THR A 74 -14.48 -4.60 -13.62
CA THR A 74 -14.38 -4.82 -12.17
C THR A 74 -12.94 -4.69 -11.68
N PHE A 75 -11.99 -5.31 -12.39
CA PHE A 75 -10.58 -5.22 -12.08
C PHE A 75 -10.10 -3.76 -12.05
N PHE A 76 -10.30 -3.00 -13.13
CA PHE A 76 -9.84 -1.62 -13.18
C PHE A 76 -10.54 -0.70 -12.19
N SER A 77 -11.84 -0.89 -11.95
CA SER A 77 -12.57 -0.14 -10.92
C SER A 77 -11.97 -0.33 -9.53
N ILE A 78 -11.65 -1.58 -9.15
CA ILE A 78 -11.03 -1.88 -7.86
C ILE A 78 -9.61 -1.30 -7.78
N ILE A 79 -8.80 -1.45 -8.84
CA ILE A 79 -7.44 -0.87 -8.88
C ILE A 79 -7.48 0.65 -8.72
N VAL A 80 -8.43 1.35 -9.36
CA VAL A 80 -8.58 2.80 -9.22
C VAL A 80 -8.98 3.18 -7.79
N VAL A 81 -9.97 2.51 -7.21
CA VAL A 81 -10.40 2.78 -5.82
C VAL A 81 -9.25 2.55 -4.84
N LEU A 82 -8.53 1.44 -4.96
CA LEU A 82 -7.36 1.16 -4.13
C LEU A 82 -6.26 2.20 -4.32
N GLY A 83 -5.99 2.61 -5.57
CA GLY A 83 -5.04 3.67 -5.88
C GLY A 83 -5.39 5.00 -5.21
N ILE A 84 -6.65 5.41 -5.26
CA ILE A 84 -7.15 6.62 -4.57
C ILE A 84 -6.97 6.49 -3.07
N LEU A 85 -7.34 5.34 -2.47
CA LEU A 85 -7.15 5.11 -1.03
C LEU A 85 -5.68 5.19 -0.62
N CYS A 86 -4.77 4.58 -1.40
CA CYS A 86 -3.33 4.69 -1.18
C CYS A 86 -2.84 6.14 -1.26
N LEU A 87 -3.37 6.96 -2.18
CA LEU A 87 -3.04 8.39 -2.24
C LEU A 87 -3.53 9.13 -1.02
N ILE A 88 -4.78 8.93 -0.62
CA ILE A 88 -5.36 9.60 0.56
C ILE A 88 -4.50 9.31 1.80
N ILE A 89 -4.17 8.04 2.01
CA ILE A 89 -3.31 7.62 3.13
C ILE A 89 -1.91 8.23 2.98
N GLY A 90 -1.30 8.14 1.79
CA GLY A 90 0.03 8.64 1.53
C GLY A 90 0.16 10.16 1.74
N TYR A 91 -0.80 10.94 1.24
CA TYR A 91 -0.87 12.38 1.48
C TYR A 91 -1.13 12.70 2.95
N GLY A 92 -1.94 11.90 3.65
CA GLY A 92 -2.12 12.00 5.10
C GLY A 92 -0.80 11.83 5.86
N ILE A 93 0.03 10.86 5.48
CA ILE A 93 1.36 10.64 6.05
C ILE A 93 2.26 11.87 5.81
N VAL A 94 2.28 12.41 4.58
CA VAL A 94 3.10 13.61 4.27
C VAL A 94 2.61 14.84 5.05
N ALA A 95 1.30 15.02 5.20
CA ALA A 95 0.74 16.09 6.00
C ALA A 95 1.16 15.97 7.47
N LEU A 96 1.03 14.76 8.05
CA LEU A 96 1.46 14.48 9.42
C LEU A 96 2.97 14.69 9.61
N ASP A 97 3.79 14.24 8.66
CA ASP A 97 5.25 14.47 8.65
C ASP A 97 5.60 15.96 8.77
N LYS A 98 4.90 16.80 8.00
CA LYS A 98 5.10 18.25 8.00
C LYS A 98 4.60 18.91 9.29
N LEU A 99 3.46 18.46 9.82
CA LEU A 99 2.92 18.97 11.09
C LEU A 99 3.85 18.66 12.27
N LEU A 100 4.37 17.44 12.34
CA LEU A 100 5.28 17.04 13.42
C LEU A 100 6.61 17.80 13.38
N LYS A 101 7.09 18.21 12.20
CA LYS A 101 8.26 19.10 12.07
C LYS A 101 8.06 20.46 12.73
N LEU A 102 6.85 21.02 12.63
CA LEU A 102 6.55 22.35 13.18
C LEU A 102 6.53 22.35 14.71
N ARG A 103 6.25 21.21 15.34
CA ARG A 103 6.20 21.04 16.80
C ARG A 103 7.58 20.81 17.44
N SER A 104 8.56 20.38 16.66
CA SER A 104 9.93 20.12 17.13
C SER A 104 10.88 21.31 16.94
N ARG A 105 10.35 22.50 16.66
CA ARG A 105 11.06 23.78 16.67
C ARG A 105 10.67 24.55 17.92
#